data_AF-A0A7S3GVU7-F1
#
_entry.id   AF-A0A7S3GVU7-F1
#
_cell.length_a   1.000
_cell.length_b   1.000
_cell.length_c   1.000
_cell.angle_alpha   90.00
_cell.angle_beta   90.00
_cell.angle_gamma   90.00
#
_symmetry.space_group_name_H-M   'P 1'
#
loop_
_entity.id
_entity.type
_entity.pdbx_description
1 polymer ?
#
loop_
_entity_poly.entity_id
_entity_poly.type
_entity_poly.pdbx_seq_one_letter_code
_entity_poly.pdbx_strand_id
1 'polypeptide(L)'
;VGIDLASTGYILICTAMVQLMTPGLAFFYGGLVKDTSVLTMMMQSFVSMGISSIVWYVVGFSLCFGESVGFFGNPGTFVAMTGLSVNEPLMRGGVEVVPGIPGLLFAAYQGMFAVIT
;
A
#
# COMPACT_ATOMS: atom_id res chain seq x y z
N VAL A 1 0.08 -19.04 -16.42
CA VAL A 1 -0.15 -19.15 -14.97
C VAL A 1 -1.26 -18.15 -14.67
N GLY A 2 -2.33 -18.59 -13.99
CA GLY A 2 -3.53 -17.78 -13.75
C GLY A 2 -3.59 -17.27 -12.32
N ILE A 3 -4.54 -16.38 -12.02
CA ILE A 3 -4.80 -15.93 -10.64
C ILE A 3 -5.29 -17.09 -9.80
N ASP A 4 -4.73 -17.23 -8.60
CA ASP A 4 -5.27 -18.13 -7.58
C ASP A 4 -6.28 -17.37 -6.70
N LEU A 5 -7.53 -17.82 -6.75
CA LEU A 5 -8.66 -17.21 -6.02
C LEU A 5 -8.47 -17.32 -4.51
N ALA A 6 -7.90 -18.43 -4.02
CA ALA A 6 -7.69 -18.63 -2.58
C ALA A 6 -6.64 -17.65 -2.03
N SER A 7 -5.49 -17.53 -2.70
CA SER A 7 -4.43 -16.58 -2.34
C SER A 7 -4.91 -15.14 -2.47
N THR A 8 -5.68 -14.82 -3.51
CA THR A 8 -6.27 -13.48 -3.71
C THR A 8 -7.22 -13.12 -2.56
N GLY A 9 -8.12 -14.03 -2.19
CA GLY A 9 -9.03 -13.84 -1.06
C GLY A 9 -8.30 -13.67 0.27
N TYR A 10 -7.27 -14.48 0.52
CA TYR A 10 -6.44 -14.37 1.71
C TYR A 10 -5.75 -13.01 1.80
N ILE A 11 -5.12 -12.54 0.73
CA ILE A 11 -4.43 -11.25 0.71
C ILE A 11 -5.39 -10.07 0.82
N LEU A 12 -6.62 -10.16 0.29
CA LEU A 12 -7.65 -9.15 0.53
C LEU A 12 -7.99 -9.02 2.01
N ILE A 13 -8.17 -10.15 2.70
CA ILE A 13 -8.42 -10.17 4.15
C ILE A 13 -7.21 -9.59 4.89
N CYS A 14 -5.98 -10.00 4.56
CA CYS A 14 -4.77 -9.44 5.16
C CYS A 14 -4.67 -7.92 4.93
N THR A 15 -4.98 -7.43 3.73
CA THR A 15 -4.96 -6.00 3.40
C THR A 15 -5.93 -5.23 4.30
N ALA A 16 -7.15 -5.74 4.47
CA ALA A 16 -8.13 -5.13 5.38
C ALA A 16 -7.66 -5.14 6.84
N MET A 17 -7.03 -6.23 7.29
CA MET A 17 -6.48 -6.31 8.65
C MET A 17 -5.36 -5.29 8.89
N VAL A 18 -4.46 -5.09 7.93
CA VAL A 18 -3.40 -4.06 8.05
C VAL A 18 -4.01 -2.66 8.04
N GLN A 19 -5.03 -2.42 7.21
CA GLN A 19 -5.71 -1.12 7.18
C GLN A 19 -6.38 -0.75 8.51
N LEU A 20 -6.86 -1.75 9.28
CA LEU A 20 -7.42 -1.51 10.62
C LEU A 20 -6.37 -1.07 11.66
N MET A 21 -5.08 -1.33 11.42
CA MET A 21 -4.02 -0.94 12.35
C MET A 21 -3.77 0.58 12.32
N THR A 22 -3.96 1.26 11.18
CA THR A 22 -3.79 2.72 11.05
C THR A 22 -4.70 3.54 11.98
N PRO A 23 -6.03 3.33 12.01
CA PRO A 23 -6.88 3.98 13.02
C PRO A 23 -6.62 3.43 14.43
N GLY A 24 -6.22 2.15 14.57
CA GLY A 24 -5.82 1.58 15.85
C GLY A 24 -4.68 2.36 16.52
N LEU A 25 -3.64 2.71 15.75
CA LEU A 25 -2.55 3.56 16.20
C LEU A 25 -3.01 4.99 16.49
N ALA A 26 -3.89 5.56 15.66
CA ALA A 26 -4.43 6.90 15.91
C ALA A 26 -5.16 6.98 17.27
N PHE A 27 -5.96 5.96 17.62
CA PHE A 27 -6.60 5.86 18.93
C PHE A 27 -5.60 5.61 20.05
N PHE A 28 -4.61 4.74 19.82
CA PHE A 28 -3.57 4.45 20.79
C PHE A 28 -2.73 5.69 21.14
N TYR A 29 -2.23 6.41 20.14
CA TYR A 29 -1.47 7.65 20.35
C TYR A 29 -2.34 8.80 20.82
N GLY A 30 -3.60 8.87 20.39
CA GLY A 30 -4.58 9.81 20.93
C GLY A 30 -4.78 9.62 22.43
N GLY A 31 -4.90 8.38 22.92
CA GLY A 31 -5.09 8.07 24.35
C GLY A 31 -3.85 8.28 25.23
N LEU A 32 -2.65 8.40 24.65
CA LEU A 32 -1.40 8.68 25.39
C LEU A 32 -1.13 10.18 25.55
N VAL A 33 -1.87 11.02 24.85
CA VAL A 33 -1.69 12.48 24.83
C VAL A 33 -2.72 13.15 25.73
N LYS A 34 -2.39 14.35 26.23
CA LYS A 34 -3.30 15.17 27.04
C LYS A 34 -4.63 15.38 26.32
N ASP A 35 -5.72 15.32 27.07
CA ASP A 35 -7.11 15.47 26.59
C ASP A 35 -7.32 16.66 25.64
N THR A 36 -6.62 17.78 25.89
CA THR A 36 -6.69 19.00 25.05
C THR A 36 -6.08 18.86 23.67
N SER A 37 -5.23 17.85 23.44
CA SER A 37 -4.50 17.63 22.19
C SER A 37 -4.89 16.33 21.48
N VAL A 38 -5.81 15.53 22.07
CA VAL A 38 -6.27 14.25 21.49
C VAL A 38 -6.89 14.45 20.11
N LEU A 39 -7.76 15.45 19.97
CA LEU A 39 -8.43 15.74 18.70
C LEU A 39 -7.41 16.14 17.61
N THR A 40 -6.42 16.96 17.97
CA THR A 40 -5.33 17.35 17.05
C THR A 40 -4.51 16.15 16.62
N MET A 41 -4.14 15.26 17.54
CA MET A 41 -3.39 14.05 17.23
C MET A 41 -4.17 13.12 16.31
N MET A 42 -5.45 12.89 16.60
CA MET A 42 -6.31 12.07 15.73
C MET A 42 -6.42 12.66 14.32
N MET A 43 -6.65 13.97 14.20
CA MET A 43 -6.72 14.65 12.90
C MET A 43 -5.40 14.57 12.13
N GLN A 44 -4.26 14.73 12.80
CA GLN A 44 -2.94 14.57 12.17
C GLN A 44 -2.73 13.15 11.64
N SER A 45 -3.13 12.11 12.38
CA SER A 45 -3.06 10.73 11.91
C SER A 45 -3.93 10.49 10.66
N PHE A 46 -5.16 11.04 10.62
CA PHE A 46 -6.02 10.92 9.44
C PHE A 46 -5.46 11.67 8.22
N VAL A 47 -4.89 12.86 8.42
CA VAL A 47 -4.24 13.64 7.35
C VAL A 47 -2.99 12.90 6.83
N SER A 48 -2.17 12.36 7.72
CA SER A 48 -1.00 11.55 7.36
C SER A 48 -1.40 10.34 6.51
N MET A 49 -2.45 9.63 6.91
CA MET A 49 -3.01 8.51 6.13
C MET A 49 -3.42 8.94 4.71
N GLY A 50 -4.07 10.09 4.56
CA GLY A 50 -4.43 10.66 3.27
C GLY A 50 -3.21 11.00 2.42
N ILE A 51 -2.20 11.67 2.99
CA ILE A 51 -0.99 12.06 2.26
C ILE A 51 -0.19 10.83 1.81
N SER A 52 0.04 9.87 2.71
CA SER A 52 0.79 8.65 2.38
C SER A 52 0.11 7.84 1.27
N SER A 53 -1.23 7.73 1.28
CA SER A 53 -1.96 7.05 0.21
C SER A 53 -1.85 7.74 -1.15
N ILE A 54 -1.86 9.09 -1.18
CA ILE A 54 -1.67 9.85 -2.42
C ILE A 54 -0.24 9.66 -2.94
N VAL A 55 0.77 9.80 -2.09
CA VAL A 55 2.17 9.60 -2.49
C VAL A 55 2.39 8.18 -3.03
N TRP A 56 1.81 7.18 -2.37
CA TRP A 56 1.84 5.79 -2.81
C TRP A 56 1.24 5.60 -4.20
N TYR A 57 0.06 6.18 -4.42
CA TYR A 57 -0.65 6.11 -5.70
C TYR A 57 0.15 6.75 -6.84
N VAL A 58 0.68 7.96 -6.64
CA VAL A 58 1.30 8.73 -7.72
C VAL A 58 2.67 8.15 -8.11
N VAL A 59 3.54 7.87 -7.14
CA VAL A 59 4.92 7.40 -7.42
C VAL A 59 5.44 6.32 -6.47
N GLY A 60 4.92 6.21 -5.24
CA GLY A 60 5.51 5.38 -4.20
C GLY A 60 5.60 3.90 -4.59
N PHE A 61 4.54 3.37 -5.21
CA PHE A 61 4.57 1.99 -5.71
C PHE A 61 5.65 1.78 -6.78
N SER A 62 5.78 2.71 -7.72
CA SER A 62 6.78 2.62 -8.80
C SER A 62 8.21 2.73 -8.28
N LEU A 63 8.44 3.53 -7.24
CA LEU A 63 9.75 3.66 -6.60
C LEU A 63 10.18 2.38 -5.86
N CYS A 64 9.24 1.60 -5.35
CA CYS A 64 9.54 0.34 -4.65
C CYS A 64 9.57 -0.87 -5.59
N PHE A 65 8.63 -0.95 -6.54
CA PHE A 65 8.38 -2.16 -7.34
C PHE A 65 8.54 -1.97 -8.85
N GLY A 66 8.90 -0.76 -9.30
CA GLY A 66 9.26 -0.47 -10.69
C GLY A 66 10.55 -1.15 -11.16
N GLU A 67 10.90 -0.91 -12.41
CA GLU A 67 12.17 -1.37 -12.97
C GLU A 67 13.35 -0.73 -12.22
N SER A 68 14.36 -1.51 -11.84
CA SER A 68 15.46 -0.99 -11.04
C SER A 68 16.31 0.00 -11.84
N VAL A 69 16.57 1.18 -11.26
CA VAL A 69 17.56 2.16 -11.73
C VAL A 69 18.79 2.17 -10.80
N GLY A 70 18.99 1.09 -10.03
CA GLY A 70 19.97 0.99 -8.95
C GLY A 70 19.28 0.89 -7.59
N PHE A 71 19.44 1.91 -6.74
CA PHE A 71 18.93 1.89 -5.35
C PHE A 71 17.39 2.01 -5.25
N PHE A 72 16.74 2.66 -6.23
CA PHE A 72 15.29 2.80 -6.30
C PHE A 72 14.74 2.26 -7.63
N GLY A 73 13.44 1.98 -7.66
CA GLY A 73 12.68 1.72 -8.88
C GLY A 73 12.48 3.00 -9.69
N ASN A 74 12.33 2.85 -11.02
CA ASN A 74 12.05 3.94 -11.91
C ASN A 74 10.65 4.50 -11.58
N PRO A 75 10.51 5.80 -11.25
CA PRO A 75 9.21 6.38 -10.97
C PRO A 75 8.25 6.29 -12.15
N GLY A 76 8.77 6.20 -13.39
CA GLY A 76 8.01 6.10 -14.63
C GLY A 76 7.34 4.76 -14.93
N THR A 77 7.75 3.66 -14.28
CA THR A 77 7.26 2.31 -14.64
C THR A 77 5.78 2.10 -14.31
N PHE A 78 5.34 2.58 -13.14
CA PHE A 78 3.99 2.38 -12.61
C PHE A 78 3.40 3.69 -12.05
N VAL A 79 3.65 4.83 -12.71
CA VAL A 79 3.08 6.14 -12.29
C VAL A 79 1.56 6.03 -12.21
N ALA A 80 0.95 6.52 -11.13
CA ALA A 80 -0.51 6.51 -10.99
C ALA A 80 -1.14 5.11 -11.19
N MET A 81 -0.39 4.05 -10.88
CA MET A 81 -0.76 2.64 -11.09
C MET A 81 -0.98 2.25 -12.56
N THR A 82 -0.42 2.99 -13.52
CA THR A 82 -0.47 2.62 -14.94
C THR A 82 0.26 1.31 -15.18
N GLY A 83 -0.33 0.41 -15.97
CA GLY A 83 0.29 -0.89 -16.28
C GLY A 83 0.05 -1.97 -15.24
N LEU A 84 -0.69 -1.69 -14.16
CA LEU A 84 -1.22 -2.72 -13.27
C LEU A 84 -2.61 -3.15 -13.70
N SER A 85 -2.83 -4.46 -13.73
CA SER A 85 -4.15 -5.04 -14.02
C SER A 85 -4.75 -5.69 -12.77
N VAL A 86 -6.08 -5.84 -12.79
CA VAL A 86 -6.85 -6.53 -11.75
C VAL A 86 -6.88 -8.04 -11.99
N ASN A 87 -6.63 -8.45 -13.23
CA ASN A 87 -6.82 -9.83 -13.70
C ASN A 87 -5.50 -10.53 -14.05
N GLU A 88 -4.35 -9.86 -13.90
CA GLU A 88 -3.06 -10.47 -14.18
C GLU A 88 -2.06 -10.19 -13.03
N PRO A 89 -1.10 -11.10 -12.81
CA PRO A 89 -0.01 -10.88 -11.88
C PRO A 89 0.85 -9.68 -12.27
N LEU A 90 1.53 -9.09 -11.28
CA LEU A 90 2.52 -8.06 -11.54
C LEU A 90 3.72 -8.65 -12.30
N MET A 91 4.00 -8.09 -13.47
CA MET A 91 5.15 -8.46 -14.29
C MET A 91 6.27 -7.44 -14.14
N ARG A 92 7.49 -7.91 -13.87
CA ARG A 92 8.70 -7.07 -13.89
C ARG A 92 9.79 -7.78 -14.67
N GLY A 93 10.26 -7.18 -15.77
CA GLY A 93 11.29 -7.78 -16.63
C GLY A 93 10.89 -9.14 -17.23
N GLY A 94 9.59 -9.37 -17.46
CA GLY A 94 9.07 -10.64 -17.98
C GLY A 94 8.89 -11.76 -16.93
N VAL A 95 9.15 -11.49 -15.66
CA VAL A 95 8.96 -12.44 -14.55
C VAL A 95 7.82 -11.97 -13.65
N GLU A 96 6.97 -12.91 -13.22
CA GLU A 96 5.95 -12.65 -12.21
C GLU A 96 6.63 -12.30 -10.87
N VAL A 97 6.34 -11.11 -10.32
CA VAL A 97 6.91 -10.68 -9.04
C VAL A 97 6.36 -11.53 -7.89
N VAL A 98 5.06 -11.82 -7.94
CA VAL A 98 4.39 -12.76 -7.03
C VAL A 98 3.45 -13.63 -7.85
N PRO A 99 3.62 -14.97 -7.83
CA PRO A 99 2.76 -15.86 -8.60
C PRO A 99 1.31 -15.84 -8.10
N GLY A 100 0.36 -15.78 -9.04
CA GLY A 100 -1.06 -16.01 -8.75
C GLY A 100 -1.80 -14.90 -7.99
N ILE A 101 -1.16 -13.75 -7.71
CA ILE A 101 -1.79 -12.60 -7.04
C ILE A 101 -1.89 -11.43 -8.02
N PRO A 102 -3.06 -10.79 -8.18
CA PRO A 102 -3.23 -9.60 -9.02
C PRO A 102 -2.26 -8.49 -8.65
N GLY A 103 -1.66 -7.84 -9.66
CA GLY A 103 -0.71 -6.76 -9.42
C GLY A 103 -1.31 -5.60 -8.62
N LEU A 104 -2.56 -5.23 -8.90
CA LEU A 104 -3.23 -4.16 -8.16
C LEU A 104 -3.48 -4.53 -6.68
N LEU A 105 -3.80 -5.80 -6.41
CA LEU A 105 -3.98 -6.28 -5.04
C LEU A 105 -2.66 -6.23 -4.26
N PHE A 106 -1.56 -6.63 -4.92
CA PHE A 106 -0.24 -6.51 -4.34
C PHE A 106 0.13 -5.04 -4.02
N ALA A 107 -0.18 -4.11 -4.94
CA ALA A 107 0.03 -2.68 -4.72
C ALA A 107 -0.80 -2.13 -3.55
N ALA A 108 -2.04 -2.58 -3.39
CA ALA A 108 -2.90 -2.20 -2.27
C ALA A 108 -2.37 -2.74 -0.94
N TYR A 109 -1.98 -4.02 -0.89
CA TYR A 109 -1.43 -4.66 0.30
C TYR A 109 -0.17 -3.94 0.80
N GLN A 110 0.79 -3.69 -0.09
CA GLN A 110 2.03 -2.97 0.24
C GLN A 110 1.78 -1.51 0.60
N GLY A 111 0.78 -0.88 -0.02
CA GLY A 111 0.36 0.48 0.31
C GLY A 111 -0.11 0.64 1.76
N MET A 112 -0.74 -0.38 2.35
CA MET A 112 -1.15 -0.31 3.76
C MET A 112 0.05 -0.25 4.71
N PHE A 113 1.17 -0.90 4.37
CA PHE A 113 2.42 -0.78 5.13
C PHE A 113 3.02 0.62 5.01
N ALA A 114 3.00 1.20 3.80
CA ALA A 114 3.46 2.57 3.59
C ALA A 114 2.60 3.62 4.32
N VAL A 115 1.32 3.30 4.58
CA VAL A 115 0.39 4.19 5.29
C VAL A 115 0.59 4.14 6.81
N ILE A 116 0.96 2.99 7.37
CA ILE A 116 1.14 2.83 8.82
C ILE A 116 2.54 3.23 9.32
N THR A 117 3.51 3.36 8.41
CA THR A 117 4.85 3.88 8.73
C THR A 117 4.90 5.40 8.65
#